data_AF-A0A966R475-F1
#
_entry.id   AF-A0A966R475-F1
#
_cell.length_a   1.000
_cell.length_b   1.000
_cell.length_c   1.000
_cell.angle_alpha   90.00
_cell.angle_beta   90.00
_cell.angle_gamma   90.00
#
_symmetry.space_group_name_H-M   'P 1'
#
loop_
_entity.id
_entity.type
_entity.pdbx_description
1 polymer ?
#
loop_
_entity_poly.entity_id
_entity_poly.type
_entity_poly.pdbx_seq_one_letter_code
_entity_poly.pdbx_strand_id
1 'polypeptide(L)'
;NKFFSRVIVVESAKDALAQLKEKEIDLVITDIRMPKVDGIELMAKVRRYDPTIPVMIVSGALLDEEQTRACVGEADGFLRKPFSFDDLHKFIDNGMKLREAFKEMATIMRDRKKFRALLNGTISPRRAAKTAMGKELEQKLNAHLSTRAG
;
A
#
# COMPACT_ATOMS: atom_id res chain seq x y z
N ASN A 1 8.17 -11.04 19.16
CA ASN A 1 7.55 -11.51 17.90
C ASN A 1 8.23 -10.74 16.75
N LYS A 2 8.68 -11.40 15.68
CA LYS A 2 9.69 -10.84 14.75
C LYS A 2 9.16 -9.77 13.77
N PHE A 3 7.83 -9.61 13.67
CA PHE A 3 7.20 -8.83 12.58
C PHE A 3 6.28 -7.68 13.05
N PHE A 4 5.60 -7.83 14.19
CA PHE A 4 4.65 -6.83 14.68
C PHE A 4 4.68 -6.77 16.21
N SER A 5 4.60 -5.55 16.74
CA SER A 5 4.46 -5.29 18.17
C SER A 5 3.01 -5.41 18.66
N ARG A 6 2.04 -5.30 17.73
CA ARG A 6 0.60 -5.35 18.02
C ARG A 6 -0.18 -5.85 16.81
N VAL A 7 -1.23 -6.63 17.06
CA VAL A 7 -2.22 -7.05 16.06
C VAL A 7 -3.59 -6.62 16.56
N ILE A 8 -4.41 -6.04 15.68
CA ILE A 8 -5.78 -5.65 15.96
C ILE A 8 -6.66 -6.41 14.98
N VAL A 9 -7.61 -7.18 15.50
CA VAL A 9 -8.57 -7.94 14.69
C VAL A 9 -9.93 -7.28 14.84
N VAL A 10 -10.61 -7.09 13.72
CA VAL A 10 -11.95 -6.51 13.64
C VAL A 10 -12.76 -7.28 12.62
N GLU A 11 -14.07 -7.29 12.79
CA GLU A 11 -15.00 -8.07 11.96
C GLU A 11 -15.74 -7.22 10.93
N SER A 12 -15.51 -5.91 10.91
CA SER A 12 -16.17 -5.00 9.98
C SER A 12 -15.25 -3.86 9.52
N ALA A 13 -15.51 -3.35 8.31
CA ALA A 13 -14.80 -2.18 7.81
C ALA A 13 -15.05 -0.93 8.66
N LYS A 14 -16.23 -0.80 9.27
CA LYS A 14 -16.55 0.31 10.18
C LYS A 14 -15.59 0.32 11.37
N ASP A 15 -15.37 -0.85 11.98
CA ASP A 15 -14.49 -0.98 13.13
C ASP A 15 -13.03 -0.79 12.71
N ALA A 16 -12.63 -1.30 11.54
CA ALA A 16 -11.29 -1.06 10.98
C ALA A 16 -11.01 0.44 10.81
N LEU A 17 -11.97 1.20 10.30
CA LEU A 17 -11.84 2.66 10.13
C LEU A 17 -11.85 3.41 11.46
N ALA A 18 -12.54 2.91 12.48
CA ALA A 18 -12.44 3.47 13.83
C ALA A 18 -11.02 3.29 14.40
N GLN A 19 -10.45 2.09 14.23
CA GLN A 19 -9.08 1.80 14.67
C GLN A 19 -8.04 2.68 13.95
N LEU A 20 -8.21 2.92 12.65
CA LEU A 20 -7.34 3.82 11.88
C LEU A 20 -7.29 5.24 12.44
N LYS A 21 -8.38 5.74 13.04
CA LYS A 21 -8.42 7.09 13.62
C LYS A 21 -7.75 7.19 14.98
N GLU A 22 -7.73 6.09 15.74
CA GLU A 22 -7.24 6.07 17.12
C GLU A 22 -5.79 5.57 17.24
N LYS A 23 -5.33 4.80 16.26
CA LYS A 23 -4.05 4.09 16.31
C LYS A 23 -3.26 4.34 15.02
N GLU A 24 -1.94 4.42 15.16
CA GLU A 24 -1.07 4.30 13.99
C GLU A 24 -1.09 2.85 13.48
N ILE A 25 -1.51 2.70 12.22
CA ILE A 25 -1.54 1.41 11.52
C ILE A 25 -0.47 1.43 10.43
N ASP A 26 0.30 0.35 10.33
CA ASP A 26 1.37 0.20 9.34
C ASP A 26 0.99 -0.70 8.17
N LEU A 27 0.02 -1.59 8.37
CA LEU A 27 -0.42 -2.56 7.39
C LEU A 27 -1.87 -2.93 7.64
N VAL A 28 -2.68 -3.00 6.60
CA VAL A 28 -4.04 -3.56 6.65
C VAL A 28 -4.06 -4.86 5.88
N ILE A 29 -4.60 -5.91 6.49
CA ILE A 29 -4.87 -7.19 5.82
C ILE A 29 -6.38 -7.43 5.90
N THR A 30 -7.03 -7.65 4.76
CA THR A 30 -8.50 -7.84 4.70
C THR A 30 -8.89 -8.99 3.78
N ASP A 31 -10.01 -9.64 4.07
CA ASP A 31 -10.69 -10.45 3.05
C ASP A 31 -11.39 -9.55 2.03
N ILE A 32 -11.61 -10.05 0.82
CA ILE A 32 -12.48 -9.38 -0.16
C ILE A 32 -13.94 -9.55 0.27
N ARG A 33 -14.33 -10.77 0.62
CA ARG A 33 -15.72 -11.08 0.96
C ARG A 33 -15.88 -11.17 2.47
N MET A 34 -16.23 -10.04 3.07
CA MET A 34 -16.73 -9.98 4.45
C MET A 34 -18.26 -9.80 4.46
N PRO A 35 -18.97 -10.25 5.50
CA PRO A 35 -20.37 -9.92 5.67
C PRO A 35 -20.52 -8.39 5.80
N LYS A 36 -21.47 -7.80 5.05
CA LYS A 36 -21.91 -6.39 5.14
C LYS A 36 -20.99 -5.32 4.50
N VAL A 37 -19.68 -5.55 4.32
CA VAL A 37 -18.77 -4.60 3.64
C VAL A 37 -17.75 -5.34 2.78
N ASP A 38 -17.51 -4.84 1.56
CA ASP A 38 -16.49 -5.35 0.65
C ASP A 38 -15.09 -4.89 1.08
N GLY A 39 -14.11 -5.79 1.10
CA GLY A 39 -12.70 -5.45 1.34
C GLY A 39 -12.16 -4.37 0.39
N ILE A 40 -12.74 -4.27 -0.82
CA ILE A 40 -12.44 -3.21 -1.80
C ILE A 40 -12.86 -1.84 -1.26
N GLU A 41 -14.05 -1.73 -0.67
CA GLU A 41 -14.54 -0.46 -0.12
C GLU A 41 -13.70 -0.02 1.08
N LEU A 42 -13.30 -0.97 1.94
CA LEU A 42 -12.37 -0.71 3.04
C LEU A 42 -11.05 -0.16 2.49
N MET A 43 -10.47 -0.81 1.49
CA MET A 43 -9.23 -0.38 0.85
C MET A 43 -9.33 1.06 0.32
N ALA A 44 -10.39 1.37 -0.42
CA ALA A 44 -10.60 2.72 -0.94
C ALA A 44 -10.66 3.77 0.18
N LYS A 45 -11.31 3.45 1.31
CA LYS A 45 -11.39 4.34 2.47
C LYS A 45 -10.06 4.46 3.21
N VAL A 46 -9.29 3.38 3.37
CA VAL A 46 -7.94 3.41 3.96
C VAL A 46 -7.02 4.31 3.13
N ARG A 47 -7.02 4.14 1.80
CA ARG A 47 -6.19 4.95 0.89
C ARG A 47 -6.52 6.44 0.95
N ARG A 48 -7.80 6.81 1.10
CA ARG A 48 -8.22 8.20 1.30
C ARG A 48 -7.78 8.76 2.66
N TYR A 49 -7.70 7.91 3.68
CA TYR A 49 -7.28 8.30 5.03
C TYR A 49 -5.76 8.48 5.13
N ASP A 50 -5.00 7.46 4.73
CA ASP A 50 -3.55 7.51 4.62
C ASP A 50 -3.12 6.66 3.41
N PRO A 51 -2.73 7.30 2.28
CA PRO A 51 -2.31 6.58 1.07
C PRO A 51 -0.99 5.83 1.26
N THR A 52 -0.27 6.07 2.35
CA THR A 52 1.00 5.40 2.65
C THR A 52 0.82 4.10 3.43
N ILE A 53 -0.42 3.72 3.82
CA ILE A 53 -0.73 2.44 4.45
C ILE A 53 -1.00 1.40 3.35
N PRO A 54 -0.18 0.34 3.24
CA PRO A 54 -0.45 -0.74 2.31
C PRO A 54 -1.69 -1.53 2.73
N VAL A 55 -2.54 -1.85 1.75
CA VAL A 55 -3.70 -2.71 1.92
C VAL A 55 -3.48 -4.02 1.18
N MET A 56 -3.40 -5.09 1.95
CA MET A 56 -3.11 -6.44 1.49
C MET A 56 -4.38 -7.29 1.54
N ILE A 57 -4.71 -7.94 0.43
CA ILE A 57 -5.95 -8.69 0.30
C ILE A 57 -5.70 -10.20 0.43
N VAL A 58 -6.56 -10.89 1.18
CA VAL A 58 -6.50 -12.35 1.36
C VAL A 58 -7.85 -12.97 1.05
N SER A 59 -7.98 -13.73 -0.04
CA SER A 59 -9.30 -14.25 -0.47
C SER A 59 -9.27 -15.72 -0.85
N GLY A 60 -10.32 -16.45 -0.45
CA GLY A 60 -10.63 -17.80 -0.94
C GLY A 60 -11.74 -17.84 -1.97
N ALA A 61 -12.29 -16.69 -2.33
CA ALA A 61 -13.34 -16.58 -3.33
C ALA A 61 -12.81 -16.96 -4.72
N LEU A 62 -13.60 -17.75 -5.45
CA LEU A 62 -13.56 -17.76 -6.91
C LEU A 62 -14.16 -16.43 -7.36
N LEU A 63 -13.31 -15.42 -7.49
CA LEU A 63 -13.62 -14.22 -8.25
C LEU A 63 -13.52 -14.57 -9.72
N ASP A 64 -14.35 -13.94 -10.55
CA ASP A 64 -14.12 -13.99 -12.00
C ASP A 64 -12.84 -13.20 -12.36
N GLU A 65 -12.38 -13.36 -13.60
CA GLU A 65 -11.13 -12.74 -14.08
C GLU A 65 -11.19 -11.21 -14.07
N GLU A 66 -12.37 -10.62 -14.22
CA GLU A 66 -12.57 -9.17 -14.21
C GLU A 66 -12.45 -8.60 -12.79
N GLN A 67 -13.14 -9.21 -11.83
CA GLN A 67 -13.07 -8.87 -10.41
C GLN A 67 -11.66 -9.09 -9.85
N THR A 68 -10.99 -10.17 -10.28
CA THR A 68 -9.59 -10.42 -9.91
C THR A 68 -8.68 -9.31 -10.44
N ARG A 69 -8.82 -8.92 -11.72
CA ARG A 69 -8.02 -7.84 -12.31
C ARG A 69 -8.29 -6.49 -11.65
N ALA A 70 -9.55 -6.16 -11.38
CA ALA A 70 -9.92 -4.93 -10.69
C ALA A 70 -9.34 -4.88 -9.26
N CYS A 71 -9.47 -5.97 -8.48
CA CYS A 71 -8.87 -6.06 -7.14
C CYS A 71 -7.35 -6.00 -7.16
N VAL A 72 -6.70 -6.75 -8.04
CA VAL A 72 -5.23 -6.82 -8.13
C VAL A 72 -4.65 -5.49 -8.61
N GLY A 73 -5.37 -4.74 -9.44
CA GLY A 73 -4.94 -3.42 -9.90
C GLY A 73 -4.92 -2.37 -8.78
N GLU A 74 -5.75 -2.52 -7.75
CA GLU A 74 -5.91 -1.53 -6.70
C GLU A 74 -5.29 -1.93 -5.35
N ALA A 75 -5.10 -3.22 -5.08
CA ALA A 75 -4.46 -3.70 -3.86
C ALA A 75 -2.93 -3.69 -3.95
N ASP A 76 -2.27 -3.47 -2.80
CA ASP A 76 -0.81 -3.50 -2.73
C ASP A 76 -0.24 -4.94 -2.73
N GLY A 77 -1.10 -5.91 -2.46
CA GLY A 77 -0.80 -7.33 -2.61
C GLY A 77 -2.05 -8.19 -2.49
N PHE A 78 -2.03 -9.36 -3.12
CA PHE A 78 -3.09 -10.36 -3.07
C PHE A 78 -2.54 -11.74 -2.69
N LEU A 79 -3.19 -12.42 -1.75
CA LEU A 79 -2.87 -13.78 -1.31
C LEU A 79 -4.12 -14.66 -1.42
N ARG A 80 -4.01 -15.75 -2.18
CA ARG A 80 -5.11 -16.70 -2.39
C ARG A 80 -5.16 -17.75 -1.28
N LYS A 81 -6.35 -18.06 -0.76
CA LYS A 81 -6.58 -19.21 0.13
C LYS A 81 -6.75 -20.51 -0.68
N PRO A 82 -6.30 -21.67 -0.18
CA PRO A 82 -5.47 -21.83 1.02
C PRO A 82 -4.02 -21.37 0.77
N PHE A 83 -3.35 -20.90 1.82
CA PHE A 83 -1.95 -20.46 1.80
C PHE A 83 -1.19 -21.08 2.99
N SER A 84 0.12 -21.21 2.86
CA SER A 84 0.98 -21.65 3.96
C SER A 84 1.36 -20.49 4.89
N PHE A 85 1.90 -20.80 6.07
CA PHE A 85 2.47 -19.77 6.96
C PHE A 85 3.62 -19.01 6.29
N ASP A 86 4.43 -19.69 5.47
CA ASP A 86 5.53 -19.05 4.74
C ASP A 86 5.02 -18.06 3.68
N ASP A 87 3.91 -18.39 3.01
CA ASP A 87 3.26 -17.47 2.08
C ASP A 87 2.75 -16.23 2.81
N LEU A 88 2.07 -16.42 3.95
CA LEU A 88 1.59 -15.30 4.77
C LEU A 88 2.75 -14.45 5.32
N HIS A 89 3.86 -15.06 5.73
CA HIS A 89 5.04 -14.33 6.18
C HIS A 89 5.63 -13.47 5.06
N LYS A 90 5.88 -14.04 3.88
CA LYS A 90 6.37 -13.28 2.72
C LYS A 90 5.41 -12.17 2.32
N PHE A 91 4.11 -12.44 2.43
CA PHE A 91 3.06 -11.47 2.12
C PHE A 91 3.11 -10.26 3.06
N ILE A 92 3.20 -10.48 4.37
CA ILE A 92 3.35 -9.43 5.37
C ILE A 92 4.66 -8.66 5.17
N ASP A 93 5.78 -9.36 4.95
CA ASP A 93 7.09 -8.75 4.72
C ASP A 93 7.08 -7.79 3.52
N ASN A 94 6.40 -8.17 2.44
CA ASN A 94 6.27 -7.31 1.28
C ASN A 94 5.43 -6.07 1.60
N GLY A 95 4.32 -6.23 2.33
CA GLY A 95 3.52 -5.11 2.81
C GLY A 95 4.33 -4.15 3.68
N MET A 96 5.10 -4.64 4.64
CA MET A 96 5.93 -3.79 5.51
C MET A 96 7.03 -3.06 4.74
N LYS A 97 7.66 -3.70 3.74
CA LYS A 97 8.63 -3.04 2.85
C LYS A 97 7.98 -1.91 2.04
N LEU A 98 6.73 -2.07 1.60
CA LEU A 98 5.96 -1.02 0.93
C LEU A 98 5.68 0.15 1.87
N ARG A 99 5.24 -0.13 3.12
CA ARG A 99 5.02 0.90 4.14
C ARG A 99 6.27 1.73 4.40
N GLU A 100 7.42 1.07 4.54
CA GLU A 100 8.71 1.74 4.74
C GLU A 100 9.07 2.64 3.55
N ALA A 101 8.91 2.12 2.32
CA ALA A 101 9.17 2.88 1.10
C ALA A 101 8.23 4.10 0.95
N PHE A 102 6.95 3.96 1.27
CA PHE A 102 5.99 5.07 1.20
C PHE A 102 6.25 6.13 2.27
N LYS A 103 6.60 5.74 3.51
CA LYS A 103 7.00 6.67 4.58
C LYS A 103 8.28 7.43 4.22
N GLU A 104 9.28 6.74 3.67
CA GLU A 104 10.52 7.35 3.18
C GLU A 104 10.21 8.37 2.07
N MET A 105 9.40 7.98 1.09
CA MET A 105 9.02 8.85 -0.02
C MET A 105 8.24 10.09 0.45
N ALA A 106 7.24 9.91 1.32
CA ALA A 106 6.48 11.03 1.88
C ALA A 106 7.37 12.02 2.65
N THR A 107 8.40 11.50 3.33
CA THR A 107 9.41 12.33 4.00
C THR A 107 10.25 13.12 3.00
N ILE A 108 10.69 12.49 1.91
CA ILE A 108 11.45 13.15 0.84
C ILE A 108 10.61 14.26 0.17
N MET A 109 9.34 13.98 -0.12
CA MET A 109 8.43 14.95 -0.76
C MET A 109 8.16 16.19 0.10
N ARG A 110 8.10 16.04 1.43
CA ARG A 110 7.87 17.15 2.36
C ARG A 110 9.11 18.01 2.59
N ASP A 111 10.30 17.48 2.36
CA ASP A 111 11.57 18.19 2.57
C ASP A 111 12.10 18.76 1.25
N ARG A 112 12.04 20.09 1.10
CA ARG A 112 12.50 20.79 -0.13
C ARG A 112 13.94 20.47 -0.52
N LYS A 113 14.86 20.26 0.45
CA LYS A 113 16.25 19.94 0.17
C LYS A 113 16.37 18.52 -0.35
N LYS A 114 15.72 17.56 0.31
CA LYS A 114 15.71 16.15 -0.12
C LYS A 114 14.99 15.96 -1.45
N PHE A 115 13.87 16.65 -1.65
CA PHE A 115 13.17 16.67 -2.93
C PHE A 115 14.08 17.22 -4.04
N ARG A 116 14.78 18.33 -3.82
CA ARG A 116 15.74 18.85 -4.80
C ARG A 116 16.91 17.89 -5.07
N ALA A 117 17.40 17.21 -4.04
CA ALA A 117 18.44 16.18 -4.18
C ALA A 117 17.93 14.94 -4.95
N LEU A 118 16.65 14.58 -4.81
CA LEU A 118 15.99 13.55 -5.61
C LEU A 118 15.90 13.97 -7.08
N LEU A 119 15.45 15.19 -7.37
CA LEU A 119 15.37 15.74 -8.75
C LEU A 119 16.73 15.73 -9.44
N ASN A 120 17.80 16.02 -8.70
CA ASN A 120 19.16 16.08 -9.23
C ASN A 120 19.84 14.70 -9.30
N GLY A 121 19.11 13.61 -9.03
CA GLY A 121 19.65 12.24 -9.02
C GLY A 121 20.67 11.95 -7.92
N THR A 122 20.83 12.88 -6.96
CA THR A 122 21.78 12.77 -5.85
C THR A 122 21.23 11.86 -4.74
N ILE A 123 19.91 11.72 -4.66
CA ILE A 123 19.21 10.73 -3.84
C ILE A 123 18.32 9.92 -4.76
N SER A 124 18.39 8.59 -4.67
CA SER A 124 17.40 7.70 -5.27
C SER A 124 16.60 7.07 -4.14
N PRO A 125 15.25 7.01 -4.22
CA PRO A 125 14.46 6.29 -3.24
C PRO A 125 14.69 4.81 -3.54
N ARG A 126 15.68 4.22 -2.85
CA ARG A 126 16.25 2.89 -3.14
C ARG A 126 15.20 1.77 -3.24
N ARG A 127 13.98 1.98 -2.72
CA ARG A 127 12.88 1.00 -2.72
C ARG A 127 11.59 1.43 -3.45
N ALA A 128 11.34 2.72 -3.67
CA ALA A 128 10.09 3.16 -4.30
C ALA A 128 10.08 2.96 -5.83
N ALA A 129 11.25 3.01 -6.48
CA ALA A 129 11.38 2.92 -7.94
C ALA A 129 10.83 1.61 -8.57
N LYS A 130 10.65 0.55 -7.76
CA LYS A 130 10.10 -0.74 -8.24
C LYS A 130 8.58 -0.88 -8.03
N THR A 131 7.93 0.08 -7.39
CA THR A 131 6.48 0.05 -7.13
C THR A 131 5.70 0.75 -8.25
N ALA A 132 4.42 0.42 -8.44
CA ALA A 132 3.56 1.08 -9.41
C ALA A 132 3.50 2.60 -9.16
N MET A 133 3.47 3.00 -7.88
CA MET A 133 3.52 4.40 -7.45
C MET A 133 4.85 5.08 -7.78
N GLY A 134 5.98 4.36 -7.71
CA GLY A 134 7.29 4.88 -8.13
C GLY A 134 7.34 5.19 -9.63
N LYS A 135 6.81 4.30 -10.47
CA LYS A 135 6.72 4.51 -11.92
C LYS A 135 5.79 5.67 -12.30
N GLU A 136 4.64 5.78 -11.63
CA GLU A 136 3.68 6.87 -11.86
C GLU A 136 4.29 8.23 -11.46
N LEU A 137 5.08 8.24 -10.38
CA LEU A 137 5.77 9.44 -9.94
C LEU A 137 6.93 9.82 -10.87
N GLU A 138 7.71 8.86 -11.35
CA GLU A 138 8.74 9.08 -12.39
C GLU A 138 8.12 9.67 -13.66
N GLN A 139 6.96 9.17 -14.10
CA GLN A 139 6.24 9.74 -15.24
C GLN A 139 5.81 11.19 -15.00
N LYS A 140 5.20 11.50 -13.84
CA LYS A 140 4.81 12.87 -13.47
C LYS A 140 6.02 13.80 -13.34
N LEU A 141 7.14 13.27 -12.85
CA LEU A 141 8.38 14.02 -12.69
C LEU A 141 9.03 14.35 -14.03
N ASN A 142 9.15 13.37 -14.91
CA ASN A 142 9.67 13.55 -16.27
C ASN A 142 8.82 14.55 -17.05
N ALA A 143 7.49 14.48 -16.95
CA ALA A 143 6.57 15.43 -17.59
C ALA A 143 6.78 16.88 -17.10
N HIS A 144 7.05 17.09 -15.80
CA HIS A 144 7.29 18.41 -15.22
C HIS A 144 8.67 18.99 -15.58
N LEU A 145 9.69 18.14 -15.72
CA LEU A 145 11.03 18.56 -16.13
C LEU A 145 11.08 18.94 -17.62
N SER A 146 10.35 18.22 -18.47
CA SER A 146 10.25 18.52 -19.91
C SER A 146 9.53 19.85 -20.21
N THR A 147 8.60 20.28 -19.35
CA THR A 147 7.87 21.56 -19.53
C THR A 147 8.67 22.80 -19.11
N ARG A 148 9.80 22.62 -18.40
CA ARG A 148 10.71 23.70 -18.00
C ARG A 148 11.96 23.85 -18.88
N ALA A 149 12.21 22.87 -19.75
CA ALA A 149 13.35 22.87 -20.67
C ALA A 149 13.02 23.49 -22.04
N GLY A 150 11.82 24.04 -22.21
CA GLY A 150 11.36 24.78 -23.39
C GLY A 150 11.07 26.25 -23.10
#